data_AF-A0A7J3JAG3-F1
#
_entry.id   AF-A0A7J3JAG3-F1
#
_cell.length_a   1.000
_cell.length_b   1.000
_cell.length_c   1.000
_cell.angle_alpha   90.00
_cell.angle_beta   90.00
_cell.angle_gamma   90.00
#
_symmetry.space_group_name_H-M   'P 1'
#
loop_
_entity.id
_entity.type
_entity.pdbx_description
1 polymer ?
#
loop_
_entity_poly.entity_id
_entity_poly.type
_entity_poly.pdbx_seq_one_letter_code
_entity_poly.pdbx_strand_id
1 'polypeptide(L)'
;MKTYQKRTSMNTKTTTKSLALIIIFVALAIALNVYGPKIPYPFAPYLFFQLWEIPIIVAFLLIGPKTGITVSALNTLVLFAVFPGELPSGPLYNFAAV
;
A
#
# COMPACT_ATOMS: atom_id res chain seq x y z
N MET A 1 29.33 34.31 -4.03
CA MET A 1 28.17 34.25 -4.95
C MET A 1 27.76 32.79 -5.11
N LYS A 2 26.68 32.34 -4.44
CA LYS A 2 26.21 30.94 -4.50
C LYS A 2 25.20 30.80 -5.64
N THR A 3 25.53 30.02 -6.66
CA THR A 3 24.66 29.69 -7.78
C THR A 3 23.54 28.75 -7.31
N TYR A 4 22.29 29.21 -7.37
CA TYR A 4 21.11 28.40 -7.15
C TYR A 4 20.91 27.45 -8.34
N GLN A 5 21.15 26.16 -8.13
CA GLN A 5 20.83 25.12 -9.10
C GLN A 5 19.30 24.98 -9.22
N LYS A 6 18.78 25.25 -10.42
CA LYS A 6 17.36 25.13 -10.78
C LYS A 6 16.97 23.66 -10.67
N ARG A 7 16.15 23.30 -9.68
CA ARG A 7 15.64 21.94 -9.47
C ARG A 7 14.78 21.56 -10.70
N THR A 8 15.34 20.78 -11.61
CA THR A 8 14.61 20.26 -12.77
C THR A 8 13.43 19.43 -12.28
N SER A 9 12.22 19.87 -12.62
CA SER A 9 10.99 19.13 -12.33
C SER A 9 11.07 17.77 -13.00
N MET A 10 11.17 16.70 -12.21
CA MET A 10 11.13 15.33 -12.72
C MET A 10 9.76 15.09 -13.34
N ASN A 11 9.73 14.91 -14.66
CA ASN A 11 8.51 14.66 -15.41
C ASN A 11 8.05 13.22 -15.12
N THR A 12 7.14 13.05 -14.16
CA THR A 12 6.64 11.74 -13.74
C THR A 12 5.49 11.30 -14.64
N LYS A 13 5.78 10.96 -15.90
CA LYS A 13 4.79 10.28 -16.74
C LYS A 13 4.69 8.82 -16.31
N THR A 14 3.56 8.44 -15.74
CA THR A 14 3.21 7.05 -15.47
C THR A 14 3.08 6.32 -16.80
N THR A 15 3.92 5.31 -17.05
CA THR A 15 3.83 4.49 -18.26
C THR A 15 2.74 3.44 -18.10
N THR A 16 2.21 2.92 -19.21
CA THR A 16 1.23 1.82 -19.18
C THR A 16 1.74 0.61 -18.40
N LYS A 17 3.04 0.32 -18.50
CA LYS A 17 3.70 -0.77 -17.73
C LYS A 17 3.67 -0.49 -16.23
N SER A 18 4.02 0.74 -15.81
CA SER A 18 3.98 1.13 -14.41
C SER A 18 2.56 1.06 -13.84
N LEU A 19 1.56 1.51 -14.62
CA LEU A 19 0.16 1.41 -14.24
C LEU A 19 -0.30 -0.05 -14.10
N ALA A 20 0.04 -0.92 -15.05
CA ALA A 20 -0.28 -2.34 -14.98
C ALA A 20 0.31 -3.01 -13.74
N LEU A 21 1.57 -2.68 -13.40
CA LEU A 21 2.20 -3.18 -12.18
C LEU A 21 1.47 -2.68 -10.92
N ILE A 22 1.12 -1.39 -10.84
CA ILE A 22 0.33 -0.85 -9.72
C ILE A 22 -0.97 -1.64 -9.56
N ILE A 23 -1.71 -1.88 -10.64
CA ILE A 23 -2.97 -2.62 -10.61
C ILE A 23 -2.77 -4.04 -10.07
N ILE A 24 -1.75 -4.76 -10.55
CA ILE A 24 -1.44 -6.12 -10.11
C ILE A 24 -1.09 -6.15 -8.61
N PHE A 25 -0.21 -5.26 -8.15
CA PHE A 25 0.19 -5.20 -6.74
C PHE A 25 -0.96 -4.79 -5.83
N VAL A 26 -1.82 -3.84 -6.27
CA VAL A 26 -3.03 -3.45 -5.54
C VAL A 26 -4.00 -4.63 -5.43
N ALA A 27 -4.30 -5.29 -6.54
CA ALA A 27 -5.22 -6.43 -6.54
C ALA A 27 -4.72 -7.56 -5.64
N LEU A 28 -3.41 -7.85 -5.66
CA LEU A 28 -2.81 -8.87 -4.81
C LEU A 28 -2.84 -8.48 -3.32
N ALA A 29 -2.51 -7.23 -2.98
CA ALA A 29 -2.59 -6.74 -1.61
C ALA A 29 -4.01 -6.83 -1.06
N ILE A 30 -5.01 -6.39 -1.84
CA ILE A 30 -6.43 -6.46 -1.46
C ILE A 30 -6.86 -7.92 -1.27
N ALA A 31 -6.52 -8.80 -2.21
CA ALA A 31 -6.88 -10.21 -2.12
C ALA A 31 -6.32 -10.86 -0.85
N LEU A 32 -5.05 -10.59 -0.51
CA LEU A 32 -4.43 -11.08 0.71
C LEU A 32 -5.03 -10.43 1.98
N ASN A 33 -5.43 -9.17 1.93
CA ASN A 33 -6.03 -8.51 3.09
C ASN A 33 -7.43 -9.06 3.38
N VAL A 34 -8.25 -9.21 2.33
CA VAL A 34 -9.65 -9.65 2.46
C VAL A 34 -9.72 -11.16 2.72
N TYR A 35 -9.01 -11.96 1.91
CA TYR A 35 -9.15 -13.43 1.88
C TYR A 35 -7.93 -14.20 2.39
N GLY A 36 -6.80 -13.53 2.64
CA GLY A 36 -5.60 -14.20 3.12
C GLY A 36 -5.75 -14.70 4.56
N PRO A 37 -4.81 -15.56 5.03
CA PRO A 37 -4.79 -16.05 6.40
C PRO A 37 -4.75 -14.90 7.41
N LYS A 38 -5.60 -14.99 8.45
CA LYS A 38 -5.69 -14.02 9.54
C LYS A 38 -5.38 -14.72 10.85
N ILE A 39 -4.31 -14.33 11.50
CA ILE A 39 -3.95 -14.84 12.83
C ILE A 39 -4.19 -13.71 13.83
N PRO A 40 -5.20 -13.82 14.73
CA PRO A 40 -5.47 -12.78 15.70
C PRO A 40 -4.32 -12.65 16.70
N TYR A 41 -3.99 -11.43 17.10
CA TYR A 41 -2.99 -11.19 18.12
C TYR A 41 -3.53 -11.58 19.51
N PRO A 42 -2.80 -12.39 20.31
CA PRO A 42 -3.32 -12.95 21.56
C PRO A 42 -3.84 -11.93 22.58
N PHE A 43 -3.20 -10.76 22.68
CA PHE A 43 -3.55 -9.73 23.68
C PHE A 43 -4.44 -8.60 23.12
N ALA A 44 -4.70 -8.60 21.81
CA ALA A 44 -5.57 -7.63 21.14
C ALA A 44 -6.18 -8.27 19.88
N PRO A 45 -7.26 -9.07 20.03
CA PRO A 45 -7.82 -9.90 18.94
C PRO A 45 -8.40 -9.13 17.75
N TYR A 46 -8.54 -7.81 17.87
CA TYR A 46 -8.90 -6.90 16.78
C TYR A 46 -7.73 -6.58 15.83
N LEU A 47 -6.50 -6.98 16.19
CA LEU A 47 -5.32 -6.93 15.34
C LEU A 47 -5.06 -8.31 14.74
N PHE A 48 -4.84 -8.34 13.42
CA PHE A 48 -4.56 -9.57 12.70
C PHE A 48 -3.18 -9.51 12.06
N PHE A 49 -2.37 -10.55 12.26
CA PHE A 49 -1.20 -10.78 11.44
C PHE A 49 -1.63 -11.37 10.10
N GLN A 50 -1.15 -10.74 9.03
CA GLN A 50 -1.48 -11.09 7.66
C GLN A 50 -0.25 -10.87 6.77
N LEU A 51 -0.40 -11.16 5.48
CA LEU A 51 0.68 -11.08 4.48
C LEU A 51 0.42 -10.00 3.41
N TRP A 52 -0.57 -9.14 3.61
CA TRP A 52 -1.02 -8.17 2.60
C TRP A 52 -0.02 -7.03 2.39
N GLU A 53 0.90 -6.84 3.33
CA GLU A 53 2.00 -5.88 3.30
C GLU A 53 3.07 -6.30 2.28
N ILE A 54 3.26 -7.60 2.05
CA ILE A 54 4.35 -8.12 1.21
C ILE A 54 4.28 -7.55 -0.22
N PRO A 55 3.14 -7.61 -0.94
CA PRO A 55 3.03 -6.97 -2.27
C PRO A 55 3.35 -5.47 -2.27
N ILE A 56 2.97 -4.75 -1.21
CA ILE A 56 3.19 -3.30 -1.07
C ILE A 56 4.69 -3.01 -0.92
N ILE A 57 5.36 -3.74 -0.03
CA ILE A 57 6.81 -3.61 0.20
C ILE A 57 7.58 -4.01 -1.06
N VAL A 58 7.16 -5.06 -1.76
CA VAL A 58 7.78 -5.46 -3.03
C VAL A 58 7.62 -4.38 -4.09
N ALA A 59 6.43 -3.77 -4.21
CA ALA A 59 6.20 -2.64 -5.13
C ALA A 59 7.05 -1.42 -4.77
N PHE A 60 7.20 -1.13 -3.47
CA PHE A 60 8.05 -0.07 -2.94
C PHE A 60 9.52 -0.29 -3.32
N LEU A 61 10.05 -1.50 -3.09
CA LEU A 61 11.46 -1.82 -3.30
C LEU A 61 11.83 -1.97 -4.78
N LEU A 62 10.97 -2.60 -5.59
CA LEU A 62 11.29 -2.92 -6.99
C LEU A 62 10.98 -1.77 -7.97
N ILE A 63 9.94 -0.99 -7.72
CA ILE A 63 9.47 0.07 -8.65
C ILE A 63 9.81 1.45 -8.08
N GLY A 64 9.68 1.61 -6.77
CA GLY A 64 10.12 2.78 -6.05
C GLY A 64 9.10 3.29 -5.02
N PRO A 65 9.52 4.25 -4.17
CA PRO A 65 8.72 4.67 -3.01
C PRO A 65 7.32 5.18 -3.35
N LYS A 66 7.21 5.96 -4.44
CA LYS A 66 5.91 6.50 -4.90
C LYS A 66 4.92 5.40 -5.26
N THR A 67 5.40 4.32 -5.87
CA THR A 67 4.56 3.20 -6.27
C THR A 67 4.07 2.43 -5.05
N GLY A 68 4.95 2.10 -4.09
CA GLY A 68 4.55 1.46 -2.84
C GLY A 68 3.48 2.26 -2.08
N ILE A 69 3.69 3.58 -1.92
CA ILE A 69 2.71 4.48 -1.27
C ILE A 69 1.38 4.49 -2.03
N THR A 70 1.42 4.53 -3.36
CA THR A 70 0.20 4.51 -4.19
C THR A 70 -0.56 3.20 -4.03
N VAL A 71 0.14 2.06 -4.02
CA VAL A 71 -0.46 0.73 -3.81
C VAL A 71 -1.10 0.66 -2.42
N SER A 72 -0.40 1.12 -1.39
CA SER A 72 -0.91 1.16 0.00
C SER A 72 -2.17 2.04 0.12
N ALA A 73 -2.15 3.23 -0.47
CA ALA A 73 -3.28 4.15 -0.44
C ALA A 73 -4.52 3.54 -1.12
N LEU A 74 -4.33 2.91 -2.29
CA LEU A 74 -5.42 2.25 -3.01
C LEU A 74 -5.97 1.03 -2.24
N ASN A 75 -5.09 0.20 -1.66
CA ASN A 75 -5.50 -0.90 -0.78
C ASN A 75 -6.36 -0.38 0.38
N THR A 76 -5.93 0.69 1.03
CA THR A 76 -6.63 1.33 2.16
C THR A 76 -8.02 1.84 1.76
N LEU A 77 -8.13 2.52 0.63
CA LEU A 77 -9.42 3.02 0.12
C LEU A 77 -10.41 1.89 -0.16
N VAL A 78 -9.93 0.77 -0.71
CA VAL A 78 -10.78 -0.40 -0.95
C VAL A 78 -11.22 -1.06 0.35
N LEU A 79 -10.34 -1.15 1.35
CA LEU A 79 -10.69 -1.72 2.64
C LEU A 79 -11.77 -0.92 3.36
N PHE A 80 -11.75 0.42 3.28
CA PHE A 80 -12.85 1.23 3.81
C PHE A 80 -14.22 0.86 3.23
N ALA A 81 -14.27 0.45 1.96
CA ALA A 81 -15.52 0.09 1.29
C ALA A 81 -15.93 -1.37 1.49
N VAL A 82 -14.96 -2.29 1.52
CA VAL A 82 -15.23 -3.74 1.44
C VAL A 82 -15.06 -4.45 2.78
N PHE A 83 -14.04 -4.07 3.56
CA PHE A 83 -13.71 -4.72 4.82
C PHE A 83 -12.86 -3.78 5.70
N PRO A 84 -13.50 -2.89 6.48
CA PRO A 84 -12.76 -2.02 7.40
C PRO A 84 -12.15 -2.78 8.58
N GLY A 85 -12.56 -4.04 8.80
CA GLY A 85 -12.16 -4.84 9.95
C GLY A 85 -13.03 -4.56 11.18
N GLU A 86 -12.59 -5.07 12.33
CA GLU A 86 -13.32 -4.95 13.62
C GLU A 86 -13.37 -3.50 14.14
N LEU A 87 -12.44 -2.66 13.67
CA LEU A 87 -12.41 -1.23 13.97
C LEU A 87 -12.60 -0.44 12.67
N PRO A 88 -13.50 0.55 12.62
CA PRO A 88 -13.65 1.40 11.43
C PRO A 88 -12.36 2.12 11.00
N SER A 89 -11.45 2.35 11.95
CA SER A 89 -10.12 2.93 11.72
C SER A 89 -9.05 1.90 11.33
N GLY A 90 -9.39 0.61 11.26
CA GLY A 90 -8.51 -0.49 10.84
C GLY A 90 -7.70 -0.18 9.58
N PRO A 91 -8.31 0.33 8.49
CA PRO A 91 -7.57 0.63 7.27
C PRO A 91 -6.51 1.72 7.45
N LEU A 92 -6.71 2.68 8.38
CA LEU A 92 -5.69 3.70 8.68
C LEU A 92 -4.48 3.11 9.39
N TYR A 93 -4.70 2.18 10.31
CA TYR A 93 -3.60 1.45 10.95
C TYR A 93 -2.82 0.61 9.94
N ASN A 94 -3.53 -0.05 9.01
CA ASN A 94 -2.90 -0.76 7.91
C ASN A 94 -2.04 0.18 7.07
N PHE A 95 -2.57 1.34 6.66
CA PHE A 95 -1.80 2.32 5.89
C PHE A 95 -0.53 2.78 6.61
N ALA A 96 -0.59 2.97 7.93
CA ALA A 96 0.54 3.42 8.75
C ALA A 96 1.61 2.32 9.00
N ALA A 97 1.26 1.04 8.78
CA ALA A 97 2.16 -0.08 9.02
C ALA A 97 3.15 -0.35 7.87
N VAL A 98 3.00 0.34 6.73
CA VAL A 98 3.78 0.12 5.49
C VAL A 98 4.58 1.32 5.03
#